data_AF-A0A835W3K0-F1
#
_entry.id   AF-A0A835W3K0-F1
#
_cell.length_a   1.000
_cell.length_b   1.000
_cell.length_c   1.000
_cell.angle_alpha   90.00
_cell.angle_beta   90.00
_cell.angle_gamma   90.00
#
_symmetry.space_group_name_H-M   'P 1'
#
loop_
_entity.id
_entity.type
_entity.pdbx_description
1 polymer ?
#
loop_
_entity_poly.entity_id
_entity_poly.type
_entity_poly.pdbx_seq_one_letter_code
_entity_poly.pdbx_strand_id
1 'polypeptide(L)'
;MSGPIIVHPLFQHTLAWVPEERTLEEVPNDVLHLIAQRLPTHQQLCVLACVNRRCREVAEAEELWRQMCVTRFAITSHCSPPSWRKLYEFNHCFLYQVLLSRSAEQFSSGFSRSGSAFVGIGIAIA
;
A
#
# COMPACT_ATOMS: atom_id res chain seq x y z
N MET A 1 31.54 18.51 -23.69
CA MET A 1 31.45 19.78 -24.45
C MET A 1 29.99 19.94 -24.87
N SER A 2 29.25 20.86 -24.24
CA SER A 2 27.84 21.12 -24.57
C SER A 2 27.76 22.54 -25.11
N GLY A 3 27.43 22.69 -26.39
CA GLY A 3 27.26 23.98 -27.05
C GLY A 3 25.80 24.42 -27.02
N PRO A 4 25.51 25.73 -27.20
CA PRO A 4 24.14 26.22 -27.26
C PRO A 4 23.41 25.67 -28.50
N ILE A 5 22.19 25.16 -28.30
CA ILE A 5 21.29 24.76 -29.37
C ILE A 5 20.46 25.99 -29.74
N ILE A 6 20.62 26.48 -30.98
CA ILE A 6 19.80 27.55 -31.53
C ILE A 6 18.71 26.88 -32.38
N VAL A 7 17.48 26.86 -31.86
CA VAL A 7 16.31 26.34 -32.58
C VAL A 7 15.66 27.46 -33.38
N HIS A 8 15.34 27.21 -34.64
CA HIS A 8 14.70 28.18 -35.52
C HIS A 8 13.27 28.50 -35.02
N PRO A 9 12.78 29.75 -35.06
CA PRO A 9 11.45 30.11 -34.52
C PRO A 9 10.27 29.45 -35.27
N LEU A 10 10.49 28.94 -36.48
CA LEU A 10 9.53 28.12 -37.23
C LEU A 10 9.77 26.61 -37.09
N PHE A 11 10.69 26.19 -36.21
CA PHE A 11 10.94 24.78 -35.94
C PHE A 11 9.81 24.25 -35.05
N GLN A 12 8.69 23.88 -35.66
CA GLN A 12 7.69 23.04 -35.02
C GLN A 12 8.33 21.67 -34.79
N HIS A 13 8.38 21.21 -33.54
CA HIS A 13 8.74 19.84 -33.22
C HIS A 13 7.94 18.91 -34.15
N THR A 14 8.63 18.14 -34.99
CA THR A 14 8.05 17.37 -36.11
C THR A 14 7.12 16.24 -35.70
N LEU A 15 6.81 16.13 -34.41
CA LEU A 15 5.81 15.21 -33.89
C LEU A 15 5.04 15.96 -32.80
N ALA A 16 3.91 16.54 -33.18
CA ALA A 16 2.81 16.72 -32.25
C ALA A 16 2.27 15.32 -31.92
N TRP A 17 3.04 14.53 -31.17
CA TRP A 17 2.55 13.27 -30.63
C TRP A 17 1.56 13.63 -29.53
N VAL A 18 0.30 13.84 -29.94
CA VAL A 18 -0.81 13.88 -29.02
C VAL A 18 -0.95 12.43 -28.53
N PRO A 19 -0.78 12.18 -27.21
CA PRO A 19 -0.99 10.84 -26.69
C PRO A 19 -2.40 10.39 -27.06
N GLU A 20 -2.53 9.20 -27.62
CA GLU A 20 -3.84 8.59 -27.83
C GLU A 20 -4.50 8.44 -26.45
N GLU A 21 -5.59 9.17 -26.21
CA GLU A 21 -6.32 9.09 -24.95
C GLU A 21 -6.99 7.72 -24.84
N ARG A 22 -6.37 6.82 -24.10
CA ARG A 22 -6.94 5.51 -23.78
C ARG A 22 -7.62 5.55 -22.43
N THR A 23 -8.76 4.88 -22.35
CA THR A 23 -9.53 4.80 -21.12
C THR A 23 -9.09 3.61 -20.27
N LEU A 24 -9.27 3.73 -18.95
CA LEU A 24 -9.00 2.63 -18.02
C LEU A 24 -9.84 1.36 -18.34
N GLU A 25 -10.95 1.54 -19.05
CA GLU A 25 -11.82 0.43 -19.46
C GLU A 25 -11.17 -0.51 -20.47
N GLU A 26 -10.21 -0.02 -21.27
CA GLU A 26 -9.45 -0.82 -22.23
C GLU A 26 -8.37 -1.68 -21.57
N VAL A 27 -8.01 -1.38 -20.32
CA VAL A 27 -6.95 -2.10 -19.60
C VAL A 27 -7.47 -3.47 -19.17
N PRO A 28 -6.80 -4.59 -19.48
CA PRO A 28 -7.22 -5.92 -19.02
C PRO A 28 -7.21 -6.06 -17.48
N ASN A 29 -8.11 -6.88 -16.93
CA ASN A 29 -8.18 -7.12 -15.48
C ASN A 29 -6.87 -7.68 -14.91
N ASP A 30 -6.14 -8.51 -15.67
CA ASP A 30 -4.85 -9.05 -15.22
C ASP A 30 -3.82 -7.95 -15.00
N VAL A 31 -3.83 -6.91 -15.85
CA VAL A 31 -2.96 -5.74 -15.71
C VAL A 31 -3.37 -4.92 -14.48
N LEU A 32 -4.68 -4.74 -14.24
CA LEU A 32 -5.18 -4.10 -13.03
C LEU A 32 -4.73 -4.87 -11.77
N HIS A 33 -4.78 -6.20 -11.80
CA HIS A 33 -4.25 -7.04 -10.72
C HIS A 33 -2.76 -6.85 -10.51
N LEU A 34 -1.97 -6.81 -11.58
CA LEU A 34 -0.53 -6.56 -11.50
C LEU A 34 -0.23 -5.17 -10.90
N ILE A 35 -1.01 -4.15 -11.26
CA ILE A 35 -0.90 -2.82 -10.67
C ILE A 35 -1.22 -2.90 -9.16
N ALA A 36 -2.33 -3.54 -8.80
CA ALA A 36 -2.77 -3.68 -7.41
C ALA A 36 -1.74 -4.44 -6.55
N GLN A 37 -1.11 -5.49 -7.07
CA GLN A 37 -0.03 -6.23 -6.39
C GLN A 37 1.20 -5.37 -6.10
N ARG A 38 1.42 -4.30 -6.87
CA ARG A 38 2.55 -3.39 -6.68
C ARG A 38 2.25 -2.25 -5.72
N LEU A 39 1.01 -2.13 -5.23
CA LEU A 39 0.65 -1.10 -4.26
C LEU A 39 1.19 -1.48 -2.87
N PRO A 40 2.11 -0.69 -2.28
CA PRO A 40 2.76 -1.05 -1.03
C PRO A 40 1.85 -0.93 0.21
N THR A 41 0.72 -0.21 0.12
CA THR A 41 -0.11 0.09 1.29
C THR A 41 -1.59 -0.20 1.08
N HIS A 42 -2.26 -0.62 2.15
CA HIS A 42 -3.70 -0.86 2.16
C HIS A 42 -4.49 0.42 1.82
N GLN A 43 -3.98 1.59 2.19
CA GLN A 43 -4.58 2.88 1.84
C GLN A 43 -4.64 3.07 0.33
N GLN A 44 -3.56 2.74 -0.40
CA GLN A 44 -3.56 2.82 -1.86
C GLN A 44 -4.52 1.81 -2.49
N LEU A 45 -4.65 0.60 -1.92
CA LEU A 45 -5.67 -0.35 -2.37
C LEU A 45 -7.09 0.16 -2.14
N CYS A 46 -7.35 0.81 -0.99
CA CYS A 46 -8.64 1.45 -0.74
C CYS A 46 -8.92 2.61 -1.72
N VAL A 47 -7.91 3.41 -2.07
CA VAL A 47 -8.03 4.46 -3.09
C VAL A 47 -8.34 3.86 -4.46
N LEU A 48 -7.64 2.78 -4.84
CA LEU A 48 -7.91 2.05 -6.09
C LEU A 48 -9.36 1.54 -6.13
N ALA A 49 -9.87 1.00 -5.02
CA ALA A 49 -11.25 0.50 -4.91
C ALA A 49 -12.34 1.58 -5.09
N CYS A 50 -11.97 2.86 -4.97
CA CYS A 50 -12.86 3.99 -5.19
C CYS A 50 -12.91 4.48 -6.64
N VAL A 51 -12.00 4.01 -7.51
CA VAL A 51 -11.90 4.51 -8.90
C VAL A 51 -13.08 4.08 -9.76
N ASN A 52 -13.29 2.76 -9.89
CA ASN A 52 -14.43 2.18 -10.59
C ASN A 52 -14.74 0.76 -10.05
N ARG A 53 -15.79 0.12 -10.57
CA ARG A 53 -16.22 -1.21 -10.12
C ARG A 53 -15.14 -2.28 -10.30
N ARG A 54 -14.43 -2.25 -11.44
CA ARG A 54 -13.39 -3.23 -11.77
C ARG A 54 -12.18 -3.11 -10.85
N CYS A 55 -11.76 -1.88 -10.57
CA CYS A 55 -10.71 -1.60 -9.59
C CYS A 55 -11.11 -2.03 -8.18
N ARG A 56 -12.39 -1.93 -7.81
CA ARG A 56 -12.90 -2.48 -6.54
C ARG A 56 -12.79 -4.00 -6.50
N GLU A 57 -13.29 -4.70 -7.52
CA GLU A 57 -13.21 -6.16 -7.61
C GLU A 57 -11.75 -6.65 -7.49
N VAL A 58 -10.83 -5.97 -8.19
CA VAL A 58 -9.39 -6.26 -8.13
C VAL A 58 -8.79 -5.96 -6.76
N ALA A 59 -9.09 -4.81 -6.16
CA ALA A 59 -8.53 -4.39 -4.88
C ALA A 59 -9.06 -5.23 -3.69
N GLU A 60 -10.23 -5.86 -3.84
CA GLU A 60 -10.84 -6.72 -2.84
C GLU A 60 -10.40 -8.18 -2.93
N ALA A 61 -9.53 -8.54 -3.88
CA ALA A 61 -9.03 -9.90 -4.03
C ALA A 61 -8.24 -10.36 -2.80
N GLU A 62 -8.65 -11.52 -2.27
CA GLU A 62 -8.13 -12.09 -1.01
C GLU A 62 -6.61 -12.35 -1.07
N GLU A 63 -6.05 -12.65 -2.24
CA GLU A 63 -4.62 -12.87 -2.44
C GLU A 63 -3.79 -11.62 -2.09
N LEU A 64 -4.29 -10.42 -2.41
CA LEU A 64 -3.63 -9.15 -2.11
C LEU A 64 -3.58 -8.93 -0.60
N TRP A 65 -4.72 -9.09 0.07
CA TRP A 65 -4.83 -8.92 1.52
C TRP A 65 -4.01 -9.96 2.29
N ARG A 66 -3.93 -11.20 1.77
CA ARG A 66 -3.04 -12.24 2.30
C ARG A 66 -1.58 -11.82 2.21
N GLN A 67 -1.11 -11.40 1.03
CA GLN A 67 0.27 -10.96 0.84
C GLN A 67 0.61 -9.77 1.76
N MET A 68 -0.30 -8.82 1.90
CA MET A 68 -0.15 -7.70 2.83
C MET A 68 -0.04 -8.16 4.28
N CYS A 69 -0.91 -9.07 4.72
CA CYS A 69 -0.87 -9.65 6.06
C CYS A 69 0.45 -10.37 6.35
N VAL A 70 0.91 -11.22 5.43
CA VAL A 70 2.17 -11.96 5.56
C VAL A 70 3.35 -10.99 5.64
N THR A 71 3.40 -10.00 4.75
CA THR A 71 4.51 -9.04 4.67
C THR A 71 4.56 -8.10 5.87
N ARG A 72 3.41 -7.60 6.34
CA ARG A 72 3.33 -6.55 7.36
C ARG A 72 3.26 -7.08 8.79
N PHE A 73 2.63 -8.24 8.99
CA PHE A 73 2.37 -8.80 10.32
C PHE A 73 3.06 -10.16 10.54
N ALA A 74 3.89 -10.62 9.60
CA ALA A 74 4.61 -11.90 9.67
C ALA A 74 3.70 -13.11 9.94
N ILE A 75 2.46 -13.06 9.43
CA ILE A 75 1.49 -14.16 9.58
C ILE A 75 1.96 -15.36 8.75
N THR A 76 1.88 -16.55 9.34
CA THR A 76 2.25 -17.78 8.64
C THR A 76 1.31 -18.06 7.47
N SER A 77 1.88 -18.48 6.34
CA SER A 77 1.14 -18.76 5.10
C SER A 77 0.14 -19.92 5.19
N HIS A 78 0.18 -20.71 6.28
CA HIS A 78 -0.68 -21.85 6.54
C HIS A 78 -2.00 -21.49 7.24
N CYS A 79 -2.17 -20.24 7.68
CA CYS A 79 -3.44 -19.79 8.25
C CYS A 79 -4.49 -19.65 7.15
N SER A 80 -5.72 -20.08 7.42
CA SER A 80 -6.87 -19.93 6.54
C SER A 80 -7.96 -19.12 7.25
N PRO A 81 -7.77 -17.80 7.42
CA PRO A 81 -8.78 -16.97 8.05
C PRO A 81 -10.05 -16.90 7.17
N PRO A 82 -11.22 -16.65 7.76
CA PRO A 82 -12.46 -16.50 7.01
C PRO A 82 -12.47 -15.27 6.09
N SER A 83 -11.63 -14.26 6.36
CA SER A 83 -11.32 -13.16 5.44
C SER A 83 -9.99 -12.53 5.81
N TRP A 84 -9.07 -12.45 4.84
CA TRP A 84 -7.77 -11.81 5.01
C TRP A 84 -7.89 -10.31 5.20
N ARG A 85 -8.91 -9.67 4.60
CA ARG A 85 -9.17 -8.24 4.79
C ARG A 85 -9.56 -7.91 6.23
N LYS A 86 -10.50 -8.66 6.80
CA LYS A 86 -10.90 -8.47 8.21
C LYS A 86 -9.74 -8.73 9.16
N LEU A 87 -8.92 -9.74 8.86
CA LEU A 87 -7.71 -10.03 9.63
C LEU A 87 -6.71 -8.86 9.55
N TYR A 88 -6.52 -8.27 8.37
CA TYR A 88 -5.67 -7.10 8.20
C TYR A 88 -6.18 -5.92 9.03
N GLU A 89 -7.49 -5.61 8.93
CA GLU A 89 -8.13 -4.53 9.69
C GLU A 89 -7.96 -4.72 11.19
N PHE A 90 -8.20 -5.93 11.70
CA PHE A 90 -7.99 -6.27 13.10
C PHE A 90 -6.54 -6.04 13.52
N ASN A 91 -5.56 -6.61 12.80
CA ASN A 91 -4.14 -6.47 13.15
C ASN A 91 -3.69 -5.00 13.08
N HIS A 92 -4.15 -4.26 12.07
CA HIS A 92 -3.82 -2.85 11.91
C HIS A 92 -4.38 -2.01 13.08
N CYS A 93 -5.66 -2.19 13.43
CA CYS A 93 -6.29 -1.51 14.55
C CYS A 93 -5.66 -1.91 15.89
N PHE A 94 -5.41 -3.20 16.11
CA PHE A 94 -4.77 -3.70 17.32
C PHE A 94 -3.37 -3.12 17.49
N LEU A 95 -2.53 -3.16 16.46
CA LEU A 95 -1.20 -2.56 16.51
C LEU A 95 -1.26 -1.07 16.78
N TYR A 96 -2.16 -0.34 16.11
CA TYR A 96 -2.30 1.09 16.35
C TYR A 96 -2.75 1.39 17.78
N GLN A 97 -3.76 0.68 18.29
CA GLN A 97 -4.27 0.87 19.65
C GLN A 97 -3.23 0.48 20.71
N VAL A 98 -2.56 -0.66 20.58
CA VAL A 98 -1.58 -1.16 21.55
C VAL A 98 -0.28 -0.35 21.51
N LEU A 99 0.19 0.07 20.33
CA LEU A 99 1.36 0.93 20.23
C LEU A 99 1.06 2.31 20.81
N LEU A 100 -0.10 2.89 20.51
CA LEU A 100 -0.51 4.18 21.06
C LEU A 100 -0.76 4.11 22.57
N SER A 101 -1.38 3.06 23.09
CA SER A 101 -1.61 2.91 24.53
C SER A 101 -0.28 2.74 25.27
N ARG A 102 0.63 1.89 24.78
CA ARG A 102 1.96 1.73 25.39
C ARG A 102 2.81 2.98 25.30
N SER A 103 2.76 3.71 24.18
CA SER A 103 3.49 4.98 24.09
C SER A 103 2.86 6.04 24.99
N ALA A 104 1.53 6.14 25.08
CA ALA A 104 0.86 7.02 26.04
C ALA A 104 1.18 6.65 27.50
N GLU A 105 1.22 5.36 27.84
CA GLU A 105 1.68 4.85 29.14
C GLU A 105 3.15 5.20 29.40
N GLN A 106 4.04 5.04 28.41
CA GLN A 106 5.46 5.42 28.52
C GLN A 106 5.67 6.94 28.63
N PHE A 107 4.87 7.76 27.95
CA PHE A 107 4.91 9.22 28.07
C PHE A 107 4.32 9.70 29.40
N SER A 108 3.28 9.05 29.91
CA SER A 108 2.70 9.36 31.22
C SER A 108 3.53 8.81 32.39
N SER A 109 4.24 7.69 32.22
CA SER A 109 5.23 7.17 33.18
C SER A 109 6.61 7.84 33.05
N GLY A 110 6.84 8.57 31.96
CA GLY A 110 8.09 9.25 31.59
C GLY A 110 8.47 10.45 32.48
N PHE A 111 7.67 10.77 33.51
CA PHE A 111 8.13 11.55 34.65
C PHE A 111 8.97 10.74 35.66
N SER A 112 9.50 9.57 35.27
CA SER A 112 10.57 8.89 36.03
C SER A 112 11.60 8.22 35.14
N ARG A 113 12.81 8.80 35.24
CA ARG A 113 14.16 8.33 34.89
C ARG A 113 14.36 6.89 34.35
N SER A 114 15.19 6.86 33.29
CA SER A 114 16.18 5.82 32.94
C SER A 114 15.71 4.71 31.98
N GLY A 115 16.50 4.56 30.90
CA GLY A 115 16.15 3.77 29.73
C GLY A 115 16.42 2.27 29.81
N SER A 116 15.88 1.54 28.82
CA SER A 116 16.32 0.23 28.38
C SER A 116 15.60 -0.17 27.08
N ALA A 117 16.23 -1.08 26.34
CA ALA A 117 16.06 -1.41 24.92
C ALA A 117 14.69 -1.98 24.50
N PHE A 118 14.33 -1.68 23.25
CA PHE A 118 13.13 -2.15 22.55
C PHE A 118 13.31 -3.60 22.06
N VAL A 119 12.41 -4.51 22.45
CA VAL A 119 12.31 -5.87 21.90
C VAL A 119 10.95 -6.00 21.22
N GLY A 120 10.97 -6.29 19.90
CA GLY A 120 9.78 -6.43 19.07
C GLY A 120 8.95 -7.66 19.46
N ILE A 121 7.65 -7.47 19.63
CA ILE A 121 6.69 -8.54 19.94
C ILE A 121 5.86 -8.80 18.69
N GLY A 122 6.11 -9.92 18.01
CA GLY A 122 5.16 -10.54 17.09
C GLY A 122 4.27 -11.50 17.88
N ILE A 123 2.95 -11.37 17.78
CA ILE A 123 2.00 -12.31 18.38
C ILE A 123 1.34 -13.10 17.24
N ALA A 124 1.67 -14.39 17.15
CA ALA A 124 0.90 -15.37 16.41
C ALA A 124 -0.26 -15.85 17.30
N ILE A 125 -1.49 -15.85 16.77
CA ILE A 125 -2.64 -16.46 17.43
C ILE A 125 -2.88 -17.82 16.75
N ALA A 126 -2.83 -18.88 17.56
CA ALA A 126 -3.09 -20.27 17.20
C ALA A 126 -4.58 -20.59 17.07
#